data_AF-A0A2K0TUB6-F1
#
_entry.id   AF-A0A2K0TUB6-F1
#
_cell.length_a   1.000
_cell.length_b   1.000
_cell.length_c   1.000
_cell.angle_alpha   90.00
_cell.angle_beta   90.00
_cell.angle_gamma   90.00
#
_symmetry.space_group_name_H-M   'P 1'
#
loop_
_entity.id
_entity.type
_entity.pdbx_description
1 polymer ?
#
loop_
_entity_poly.entity_id
_entity_poly.type
_entity_poly.pdbx_seq_one_letter_code
_entity_poly.pdbx_strand_id
1 'polypeptide(L)'
;MADAGSLPSPPVEDPSNTPPVPDELVRRYHEYLSRRPQQSDKMKLHEVLEELEREEDALYIIQLIHMYKGHDAYFKDDVEKSGEFAVNLSTLPDELITRIWNYLSRRGLLD
;
A
#
# COMPACT_ATOMS: atom_id res chain seq x y z
N MET A 1 -36.72 23.35 16.52
CA MET A 1 -36.51 21.95 16.11
C MET A 1 -36.43 21.95 14.60
N ALA A 2 -35.24 21.70 14.04
CA ALA A 2 -35.02 21.70 12.60
C ALA A 2 -35.37 20.30 12.06
N ASP A 3 -36.25 20.27 11.06
CA ASP A 3 -36.70 19.09 10.34
C ASP A 3 -35.56 18.59 9.44
N ALA A 4 -34.99 17.44 9.77
CA ALA A 4 -33.96 16.79 8.97
C ALA A 4 -34.64 16.06 7.81
N GLY A 5 -34.80 16.77 6.69
CA GLY A 5 -35.31 16.19 5.44
C GLY A 5 -34.52 14.93 5.06
N SER A 6 -35.24 13.82 4.92
CA SER A 6 -34.69 12.55 4.44
C SER A 6 -34.07 12.73 3.05
N LEU A 7 -32.78 12.45 2.93
CA LEU A 7 -32.12 12.32 1.63
C LEU A 7 -32.77 11.17 0.86
N PRO A 8 -33.06 11.34 -0.45
CA PRO A 8 -33.53 10.23 -1.27
C PRO A 8 -32.45 9.15 -1.35
N SER A 9 -32.85 7.89 -1.15
CA SER A 9 -31.97 6.74 -1.34
C SER A 9 -31.42 6.72 -2.78
N PRO A 10 -30.14 6.33 -2.99
CA PRO A 10 -29.64 6.12 -4.33
C PRO A 10 -30.49 5.06 -5.04
N PRO A 11 -30.67 5.16 -6.38
CA PRO A 11 -31.41 4.16 -7.13
C PRO A 11 -30.75 2.79 -6.94
N VAL A 12 -31.56 1.79 -6.60
CA VAL A 12 -31.14 0.39 -6.57
C VAL A 12 -30.87 -0.03 -8.01
N GLU A 13 -29.60 -0.08 -8.42
CA GLU A 13 -29.24 -0.63 -9.73
C GLU A 13 -29.61 -2.13 -9.73
N ASP A 14 -30.45 -2.55 -10.67
CA ASP A 14 -30.82 -3.95 -10.85
C ASP A 14 -29.58 -4.73 -11.33
N PRO A 15 -29.00 -5.63 -10.50
CA PRO A 15 -27.78 -6.35 -10.86
C PRO A 15 -27.96 -7.27 -12.08
N SER A 16 -29.20 -7.51 -12.52
CA SER A 16 -29.54 -8.29 -13.71
C SER A 16 -29.27 -7.55 -15.03
N ASN A 17 -29.15 -6.21 -15.01
CA ASN A 17 -29.03 -5.38 -16.22
C ASN A 17 -27.60 -4.85 -16.47
N THR A 18 -26.62 -5.31 -15.70
CA THR A 18 -25.22 -4.93 -15.88
C THR A 18 -24.62 -5.76 -17.02
N PRO A 19 -24.13 -5.16 -18.11
CA PRO A 19 -23.47 -5.90 -19.18
C PRO A 19 -22.25 -6.66 -18.63
N PRO A 20 -21.96 -7.87 -19.13
CA PRO A 20 -20.83 -8.66 -18.66
C PRO A 20 -19.52 -7.90 -18.87
N VAL A 21 -18.62 -7.96 -17.88
CA VAL A 21 -17.29 -7.37 -17.97
C VAL A 21 -16.52 -8.08 -19.10
N PRO A 22 -15.94 -7.37 -20.08
CA PRO A 22 -15.13 -7.96 -21.13
C PRO A 22 -14.01 -8.86 -20.60
N ASP A 23 -13.78 -10.02 -21.23
CA ASP A 23 -12.78 -11.02 -20.83
C ASP A 23 -11.37 -10.41 -20.66
N GLU A 24 -11.00 -9.42 -21.48
CA GLU A 24 -9.72 -8.74 -21.37
C GLU A 24 -9.56 -7.97 -20.05
N LEU A 25 -10.63 -7.31 -19.58
CA LEU A 25 -10.64 -6.58 -18.32
C LEU A 25 -10.59 -7.55 -17.14
N VAL A 26 -11.32 -8.67 -17.23
CA VAL A 26 -11.25 -9.74 -16.22
C VAL A 26 -9.84 -10.28 -16.11
N ARG A 27 -9.19 -10.57 -17.25
CA ARG A 27 -7.81 -11.06 -17.28
C ARG A 27 -6.82 -10.05 -16.69
N ARG A 28 -6.93 -8.78 -17.08
CA ARG A 28 -6.07 -7.70 -16.55
C ARG A 28 -6.26 -7.51 -15.05
N TYR A 29 -7.50 -7.63 -14.55
CA TYR A 29 -7.77 -7.52 -13.11
C TYR A 29 -7.17 -8.68 -12.32
N HIS A 30 -7.29 -9.93 -12.82
CA HIS A 30 -6.63 -11.08 -12.19
C HIS A 30 -5.11 -10.93 -12.20
N GLU A 31 -4.52 -10.45 -13.30
CA GLU A 31 -3.09 -10.14 -13.36
C GLU A 31 -2.71 -9.08 -12.32
N TYR A 32 -3.47 -7.99 -12.21
CA TYR A 32 -3.25 -6.96 -11.20
C TYR A 32 -3.29 -7.56 -9.78
N LEU A 33 -4.33 -8.32 -9.44
CA LEU A 33 -4.45 -8.97 -8.13
C LEU A 33 -3.29 -9.93 -7.85
N SER A 34 -2.83 -10.67 -8.86
CA SER A 34 -1.69 -11.61 -8.71
C SER A 34 -0.36 -10.91 -8.43
N ARG A 35 -0.24 -9.63 -8.82
CA ARG A 35 0.96 -8.80 -8.59
C ARG A 35 0.87 -7.99 -7.30
N ARG A 36 -0.26 -8.00 -6.60
CA ARG A 36 -0.40 -7.27 -5.33
C ARG A 36 0.49 -7.92 -4.27
N PRO A 37 1.16 -7.12 -3.42
CA PRO A 37 1.94 -7.64 -2.31
C PRO A 37 1.06 -8.48 -1.39
N GLN A 38 1.47 -9.73 -1.18
CA GLN A 38 0.80 -10.65 -0.28
C GLN A 38 1.28 -10.43 1.16
N GLN A 39 0.59 -11.05 2.12
CA GLN A 39 0.99 -10.98 3.53
C GLN A 39 2.41 -11.53 3.76
N SER A 40 2.80 -12.58 3.02
CA SER A 40 4.17 -13.12 3.03
C SER A 40 5.21 -12.10 2.61
N ASP A 41 4.89 -11.26 1.63
CA ASP A 41 5.82 -10.24 1.11
C ASP A 41 5.99 -9.13 2.14
N LYS A 42 4.91 -8.75 2.84
CA LYS A 42 4.96 -7.78 3.94
C LYS A 42 5.76 -8.31 5.13
N MET A 43 5.69 -9.62 5.43
CA MET A 43 6.51 -10.24 6.47
C MET A 43 8.00 -10.20 6.12
N LYS A 44 8.36 -10.59 4.89
CA LYS A 44 9.75 -10.48 4.42
C LYS A 44 10.28 -9.05 4.43
N LEU A 45 9.45 -8.08 4.02
CA LEU A 45 9.81 -6.66 4.11
C LEU A 45 10.07 -6.25 5.56
N HIS A 46 9.25 -6.70 6.52
CA HIS A 46 9.46 -6.38 7.93
C HIS A 46 10.84 -6.86 8.40
N GLU A 47 11.19 -8.11 8.12
CA GLU A 47 12.49 -8.70 8.47
C GLU A 47 13.65 -7.89 7.89
N VAL A 48 13.60 -7.58 6.58
CA VAL A 48 14.67 -6.83 5.91
C VAL A 48 14.76 -5.38 6.39
N LEU A 49 13.62 -4.75 6.70
CA LEU A 49 13.60 -3.38 7.21
C LEU A 49 14.21 -3.27 8.62
N GLU A 50 14.03 -4.29 9.47
CA GLU A 50 14.65 -4.36 10.79
C GLU A 50 16.17 -4.58 10.72
N GLU A 51 16.66 -5.25 9.67
CA GLU A 51 18.08 -5.54 9.44
C GLU A 51 18.79 -4.51 8.54
N LEU A 52 18.19 -3.34 8.29
CA LEU A 52 18.81 -2.30 7.47
C LEU A 52 20.09 -1.74 8.12
N GLU A 53 21.24 -2.11 7.57
CA GLU A 53 22.54 -1.62 8.05
C GLU A 53 22.92 -0.25 7.46
N ARG A 54 22.43 0.07 6.27
CA ARG A 54 22.85 1.27 5.53
C ARG A 54 21.89 2.43 5.74
N GLU A 55 22.40 3.52 6.29
CA GLU A 55 21.65 4.77 6.48
C GLU A 55 21.07 5.31 5.17
N GLU A 56 21.81 5.22 4.06
CA GLU A 56 21.34 5.63 2.74
C GLU A 56 20.08 4.88 2.28
N ASP A 57 19.98 3.59 2.62
CA ASP A 57 18.83 2.75 2.27
C ASP A 57 17.61 3.13 3.14
N ALA A 58 17.84 3.35 4.44
CA ALA A 58 16.81 3.81 5.38
C ALA A 58 16.25 5.20 4.99
N LEU A 59 17.13 6.18 4.73
CA LEU A 59 16.74 7.53 4.33
C LEU A 59 15.95 7.53 3.00
N TYR A 60 16.36 6.70 2.04
CA TYR A 60 15.63 6.58 0.79
C TYR A 60 14.22 6.02 0.99
N ILE A 61 14.06 4.98 1.83
CA ILE A 61 12.76 4.40 2.16
C ILE A 61 11.86 5.42 2.87
N ILE A 62 12.40 6.16 3.84
CA ILE A 62 11.69 7.25 4.54
C ILE A 62 11.19 8.28 3.53
N GLN A 63 12.03 8.68 2.57
CA GLN A 63 11.65 9.63 1.52
C GLN A 63 10.51 9.09 0.65
N LEU A 64 10.56 7.81 0.28
CA LEU A 64 9.46 7.15 -0.46
C LEU A 64 8.16 7.16 0.34
N ILE A 65 8.22 6.84 1.64
CA ILE A 65 7.03 6.82 2.50
C ILE A 65 6.45 8.23 2.62
N HIS A 66 7.27 9.27 2.83
CA HIS A 66 6.80 10.65 2.89
C HIS A 66 6.00 11.06 1.65
N MET A 67 6.47 10.65 0.47
CA MET A 67 5.86 10.99 -0.83
C MET A 67 4.60 10.16 -1.15
N TYR A 68 4.52 8.90 -0.72
CA TYR A 68 3.53 7.96 -1.24
C TYR A 68 2.72 7.19 -0.17
N LYS A 69 2.85 7.52 1.12
CA LYS A 69 2.15 6.79 2.21
C LYS A 69 0.62 6.78 2.11
N GLY A 70 0.00 7.73 1.41
CA GLY A 70 -1.46 7.86 1.42
C GLY A 70 -1.99 8.32 2.79
N HIS A 71 -3.31 8.52 2.89
CA HIS A 71 -3.92 9.13 4.06
C HIS A 71 -3.97 8.22 5.30
N ASP A 72 -4.22 6.92 5.08
CA ASP A 72 -4.48 5.98 6.18
C ASP A 72 -3.21 5.28 6.71
N ALA A 73 -2.04 5.65 6.17
CA ALA A 73 -0.78 5.06 6.56
C ALA A 73 -0.32 5.53 7.94
N TYR A 74 0.11 4.56 8.74
CA TYR A 74 0.86 4.81 9.96
C TYR A 74 2.37 4.81 9.66
N PHE A 75 2.98 5.97 9.86
CA PHE A 75 4.41 6.19 9.77
C PHE A 75 4.85 7.23 10.80
N LYS A 76 5.91 6.91 11.54
CA LYS A 76 6.54 7.79 12.52
C LYS A 76 8.02 7.92 12.17
N ASP A 77 8.42 9.13 11.83
CA ASP A 77 9.79 9.48 11.52
C ASP A 77 10.44 10.12 12.74
N ASP A 78 11.25 9.35 13.47
CA ASP A 78 12.02 9.81 14.63
C ASP A 78 13.53 9.74 14.37
N VAL A 79 13.98 9.70 13.11
CA VAL A 79 15.39 9.50 12.78
C VAL A 79 16.28 10.58 13.39
N GLU A 80 15.82 11.83 13.46
CA GLU A 80 16.56 12.91 14.10
C GLU A 80 16.76 12.72 15.63
N LYS A 81 15.87 11.98 16.30
CA LYS A 81 15.85 11.84 17.77
C LYS A 81 16.38 10.51 18.26
N SER A 82 15.91 9.41 17.67
CA SER A 82 16.28 8.05 18.05
C SER A 82 17.17 7.35 17.03
N GLY A 83 17.32 7.91 15.82
CA GLY A 83 17.97 7.21 14.71
C GLY A 83 17.08 6.15 14.07
N GLU A 84 15.79 6.12 14.39
CA GLU A 84 14.86 5.07 13.96
C GLU A 84 13.59 5.65 13.31
N PHE A 85 12.94 4.83 12.49
CA PHE A 85 11.60 5.10 11.98
C PHE A 85 10.70 3.89 12.29
N ALA A 86 9.40 4.14 12.48
CA ALA A 86 8.40 3.09 12.65
C ALA A 86 7.35 3.18 11.54
N VAL A 87 7.02 2.04 10.94
CA VAL A 87 6.06 1.96 9.83
C VAL A 87 5.15 0.75 9.97
N ASN A 88 3.87 0.90 9.64
CA ASN A 88 2.94 -0.23 9.55
C ASN A 88 2.68 -0.60 8.08
N LEU A 89 3.31 -1.67 7.60
CA LEU A 89 3.21 -2.15 6.21
C LEU A 89 1.78 -2.55 5.80
N SER A 90 0.90 -2.88 6.75
CA SER A 90 -0.50 -3.20 6.44
C SER A 90 -1.33 -1.97 6.10
N THR A 91 -0.87 -0.79 6.49
CA THR A 91 -1.54 0.50 6.24
C THR A 91 -0.98 1.24 5.01
N LEU A 92 0.13 0.76 4.45
CA LEU A 92 0.71 1.36 3.25
C LEU A 92 -0.04 0.94 1.98
N PRO A 93 -0.14 1.82 0.97
CA PRO A 93 -0.62 1.45 -0.36
C PRO A 93 0.25 0.37 -0.98
N ASP A 94 -0.38 -0.60 -1.65
CA ASP A 94 0.33 -1.71 -2.31
C ASP A 94 1.38 -1.24 -3.31
N GLU A 95 1.13 -0.12 -3.98
CA GLU A 95 2.09 0.50 -4.90
C GLU A 95 3.36 0.97 -4.18
N LEU A 96 3.25 1.51 -2.96
CA LEU A 96 4.41 1.90 -2.15
C LEU A 96 5.16 0.66 -1.65
N ILE A 97 4.44 -0.36 -1.18
CA ILE A 97 5.05 -1.63 -0.77
C ILE A 97 5.83 -2.25 -1.93
N THR A 98 5.26 -2.25 -3.13
CA THR A 98 5.91 -2.73 -4.37
C THR A 98 7.16 -1.91 -4.71
N ARG A 99 7.14 -0.59 -4.50
CA ARG A 99 8.32 0.28 -4.73
C ARG A 99 9.46 -0.02 -3.75
N ILE A 100 9.15 -0.16 -2.46
CA ILE A 100 10.13 -0.52 -1.43
C ILE A 100 10.72 -1.90 -1.74
N TRP A 101 9.86 -2.88 -2.06
CA TRP A 101 10.30 -4.22 -2.48
C TRP A 101 11.28 -4.17 -3.64
N ASN A 102 10.91 -3.49 -4.73
CA ASN A 102 11.75 -3.39 -5.92
C ASN A 102 13.09 -2.69 -5.64
N TYR A 103 13.09 -1.68 -4.78
CA TYR A 103 14.31 -1.00 -4.36
C TYR A 103 15.24 -1.97 -3.62
N LEU A 104 14.74 -2.64 -2.58
CA LEU A 104 15.51 -3.59 -1.77
C LEU A 104 15.99 -4.79 -2.60
N SER A 105 15.17 -5.30 -3.52
CA SER A 105 15.57 -6.36 -4.46
C SER A 105 16.76 -5.94 -5.33
N ARG A 106 16.75 -4.70 -5.86
CA ARG A 106 17.88 -4.17 -6.64
C ARG A 106 19.15 -3.97 -5.82
N ARG A 107 19.02 -3.84 -4.50
CA ARG A 107 20.14 -3.75 -3.55
C ARG A 107 20.66 -5.12 -3.12
N GLY A 108 20.01 -6.21 -3.56
CA GLY A 108 20.35 -7.58 -3.18
C GLY A 108 19.96 -7.91 -1.74
N LEU A 109 18.98 -7.20 -1.19
CA LEU A 109 18.46 -7.41 0.17
C LEU A 109 17.20 -8.29 0.20
N LEU A 110 16.60 -8.54 -0.96
CA LEU A 110 15.43 -9.40 -1.14
C LEU A 110 15.59 -10.24 -2.40
N ASP A 111 15.11 -11.48 -2.32
CA ASP A 111 15.03 -12.46 -3.41
C ASP A 111 13.57 -12.69 -3.86
#